data_AF-A0AA38HSX7-F1
#
_entry.id   AF-A0AA38HSX7-F1
#
_cell.length_a   1.000
_cell.length_b   1.000
_cell.length_c   1.000
_cell.angle_alpha   90.00
_cell.angle_beta   90.00
_cell.angle_gamma   90.00
#
_symmetry.space_group_name_H-M   'P 1'
#
loop_
_entity.id
_entity.type
_entity.pdbx_description
1 polymer ?
#
loop_
_entity_poly.entity_id
_entity_poly.type
_entity_poly.pdbx_seq_one_letter_code
_entity_poly.pdbx_strand_id
1 'polypeptide(L)'
;MNFLAEIQVINPESIVKLATLNDLTPSCNRVAANLDKIQNYVKTCTPPNQPDLYFQLIKGVESLHDKICTESPFRKRFEEIHKCLHELRNDLEDCGGPADWNENSDNNAVCKAYKDIADCYYIKTAKVCGNSAAAIIKELLESIIDSILTINCDNVKQDPSVKDPMPEEYIKKENKSDRIKPSAVLQLGMVVMLTVINI
;
A
#
# COMPACT_ATOMS: atom_id res chain seq x y z
N MET A 1 0.40 -25.07 0.67
CA MET A 1 0.44 -24.11 -0.45
C MET A 1 -0.25 -22.85 0.03
N ASN A 2 0.39 -22.08 0.92
CA ASN A 2 -0.31 -21.04 1.68
C ASN A 2 0.37 -19.67 1.52
N PHE A 3 1.06 -19.43 0.39
CA PHE A 3 1.90 -18.24 0.22
C PHE A 3 1.09 -16.94 0.29
N LEU A 4 -0.05 -16.85 -0.40
CA LEU A 4 -0.92 -15.68 -0.32
C LEU A 4 -1.55 -15.52 1.08
N ALA A 5 -1.91 -16.63 1.72
CA ALA A 5 -2.44 -16.61 3.09
C ALA A 5 -1.40 -16.12 4.12
N GLU A 6 -0.11 -16.42 3.94
CA GLU A 6 0.99 -15.93 4.79
C GLU A 6 1.11 -14.40 4.77
N ILE A 7 0.63 -13.73 3.73
CA ILE A 7 0.55 -12.27 3.61
C ILE A 7 -0.89 -11.75 3.62
N GLN A 8 -1.87 -12.58 3.99
CA GLN A 8 -3.29 -12.21 4.09
C GLN A 8 -3.87 -11.65 2.78
N VAL A 9 -3.36 -12.11 1.63
CA VAL A 9 -3.89 -11.75 0.31
C VAL A 9 -5.00 -12.72 -0.07
N ILE A 10 -6.21 -12.20 -0.23
CA ILE A 10 -7.42 -12.95 -0.61
C ILE A 10 -8.19 -12.31 -1.78
N ASN A 11 -7.96 -11.02 -2.04
CA ASN A 11 -8.58 -10.23 -3.10
C ASN A 11 -7.66 -9.05 -3.50
N PRO A 12 -7.95 -8.31 -4.59
CA PRO A 12 -7.11 -7.19 -5.02
C PRO A 12 -6.88 -6.11 -3.94
N GLU A 13 -7.90 -5.78 -3.15
CA GLU A 13 -7.86 -4.74 -2.12
C GLU A 13 -6.95 -5.13 -0.96
N SER A 14 -6.90 -6.42 -0.61
CA SER A 14 -5.98 -6.93 0.40
C SER A 14 -4.51 -6.77 0.00
N ILE A 15 -4.20 -6.71 -1.30
CA ILE A 15 -2.85 -6.40 -1.79
C ILE A 15 -2.54 -4.91 -1.59
N VAL A 16 -3.48 -4.02 -1.92
CA VAL A 16 -3.33 -2.57 -1.65
C VAL A 16 -3.15 -2.31 -0.16
N LYS A 17 -3.89 -3.04 0.69
CA LYS A 17 -3.79 -2.95 2.15
C LYS A 17 -2.36 -3.19 2.65
N LEU A 18 -1.59 -4.10 2.03
CA LEU A 18 -0.19 -4.34 2.41
C LEU A 18 0.67 -3.06 2.35
N ALA A 19 0.38 -2.15 1.42
CA ALA A 19 1.09 -0.88 1.27
C ALA A 19 0.84 0.10 2.43
N THR A 20 -0.24 -0.10 3.19
CA THR A 20 -0.66 0.76 4.31
C THR A 20 -0.29 0.18 5.68
N LEU A 21 0.30 -1.03 5.71
CA LEU A 21 0.70 -1.70 6.94
C LEU A 21 2.06 -1.23 7.43
N ASN A 22 2.13 -0.87 8.73
CA ASN A 22 3.34 -0.55 9.50
C ASN A 22 4.41 0.18 8.67
N ASP A 23 5.68 0.03 9.01
CA ASP A 23 6.78 0.59 8.22
C ASP A 23 6.90 -0.11 6.86
N LEU A 24 7.18 0.67 5.81
CA LEU A 24 7.28 0.19 4.43
C LEU A 24 8.38 -0.88 4.27
N THR A 25 9.56 -0.70 4.89
CA THR A 25 10.71 -1.61 4.72
C THR A 25 10.44 -3.02 5.25
N PRO A 26 9.98 -3.23 6.51
CA PRO A 26 9.58 -4.55 6.98
C PRO A 26 8.48 -5.19 6.13
N SER A 27 7.47 -4.41 5.71
CA SER A 27 6.39 -4.88 4.85
C SER A 27 6.93 -5.38 3.50
N CYS A 28 7.82 -4.62 2.87
CA CYS A 28 8.47 -5.01 1.63
C CYS A 28 9.35 -6.26 1.76
N ASN A 29 10.12 -6.39 2.85
CA ASN A 29 10.91 -7.59 3.11
C ASN A 29 10.02 -8.84 3.23
N ARG A 30 8.86 -8.71 3.87
CA ARG A 30 7.88 -9.81 4.01
C ARG A 30 7.27 -10.19 2.66
N VAL A 31 6.95 -9.20 1.82
CA VAL A 31 6.43 -9.43 0.45
C VAL A 31 7.48 -10.12 -0.41
N ALA A 32 8.72 -9.60 -0.45
CA ALA A 32 9.82 -10.18 -1.23
C ALA A 32 10.10 -11.64 -0.84
N ALA A 33 10.20 -11.92 0.46
CA ALA A 33 10.40 -13.29 0.95
C ALA A 33 9.27 -14.25 0.57
N ASN A 34 8.03 -13.76 0.43
CA ASN A 34 6.90 -14.57 -0.05
C ASN A 34 6.95 -14.79 -1.56
N LEU A 35 7.29 -13.75 -2.33
CA LEU A 35 7.49 -13.88 -3.78
C LEU A 35 8.60 -14.88 -4.11
N ASP A 36 9.71 -14.89 -3.38
CA ASP A 36 10.79 -15.88 -3.56
C ASP A 36 10.30 -17.32 -3.38
N LYS A 37 9.45 -17.57 -2.37
CA LYS A 37 8.83 -18.89 -2.15
C LYS A 37 7.91 -19.28 -3.30
N ILE A 38 7.08 -18.35 -3.77
CA ILE A 38 6.16 -18.55 -4.90
C ILE A 38 6.97 -18.88 -6.16
N GLN A 39 7.97 -18.08 -6.49
CA GLN A 39 8.84 -18.27 -7.66
C GLN A 39 9.54 -19.62 -7.64
N ASN A 40 10.00 -20.08 -6.48
CA ASN A 40 10.61 -21.40 -6.36
C ASN A 40 9.60 -22.53 -6.52
N TYR A 41 8.36 -22.36 -6.04
CA TYR A 41 7.30 -23.33 -6.26
C TYR A 41 6.88 -23.43 -7.73
N VAL A 42 6.59 -22.29 -8.38
CA VAL A 42 6.08 -22.27 -9.76
C VAL A 42 7.07 -22.84 -10.77
N LYS A 43 8.38 -22.80 -10.51
CA LYS A 43 9.41 -23.48 -11.32
C LYS A 43 9.16 -24.99 -11.47
N THR A 44 8.42 -25.59 -10.53
CA THR A 44 8.15 -27.03 -10.48
C THR A 44 6.71 -27.39 -10.82
N CYS A 45 5.89 -26.40 -11.21
CA CYS A 45 4.45 -26.58 -11.43
C CYS A 45 4.05 -26.26 -12.87
N THR A 46 2.95 -26.86 -13.32
CA THR A 46 2.31 -26.52 -14.58
C THR A 46 1.29 -25.41 -14.32
N PRO A 47 1.45 -24.20 -14.91
CA PRO A 47 0.45 -23.16 -14.81
C PRO A 47 -0.90 -23.65 -15.38
N PRO A 48 -2.03 -23.23 -14.82
CA PRO A 48 -3.34 -23.55 -15.38
C PRO A 48 -3.50 -22.94 -16.78
N ASN A 49 -4.23 -23.64 -17.65
CA ASN A 49 -4.51 -23.20 -19.02
C ASN A 49 -5.65 -22.15 -19.11
N GLN A 50 -6.19 -21.72 -17.98
CA GLN A 50 -7.28 -20.76 -17.85
C GLN A 50 -6.91 -19.69 -16.82
N PRO A 51 -7.56 -18.50 -16.86
CA PRO A 51 -7.40 -17.50 -15.81
C PRO A 51 -7.67 -18.13 -14.44
N ASP A 52 -6.70 -18.00 -13.56
CA ASP A 52 -6.73 -18.58 -12.22
C ASP A 52 -6.50 -17.45 -11.22
N LEU A 53 -7.45 -17.29 -10.28
CA LEU A 53 -7.43 -16.23 -9.28
C LEU A 53 -6.11 -16.20 -8.52
N TYR A 54 -5.56 -17.36 -8.16
CA TYR A 54 -4.33 -17.44 -7.38
C TYR A 54 -3.15 -16.87 -8.17
N PHE A 55 -3.01 -17.23 -9.44
CA PHE A 55 -1.97 -16.65 -10.33
C PHE A 55 -2.20 -15.17 -10.62
N GLN A 56 -3.45 -14.71 -10.74
CA GLN A 56 -3.76 -13.30 -10.91
C GLN A 56 -3.38 -12.49 -9.67
N LEU A 57 -3.70 -12.96 -8.47
CA LEU A 57 -3.32 -12.31 -7.23
C LEU A 57 -1.79 -12.28 -7.05
N ILE A 58 -1.05 -13.32 -7.48
CA ILE A 58 0.42 -13.29 -7.52
C ILE A 58 0.92 -12.10 -8.36
N LYS A 59 0.37 -11.88 -9.57
CA LYS A 59 0.73 -10.73 -10.40
C LYS A 59 0.46 -9.40 -9.70
N GLY A 60 -0.66 -9.31 -8.97
CA GLY A 60 -0.96 -8.16 -8.13
C GLY A 60 0.10 -7.90 -7.06
N VAL A 61 0.58 -8.95 -6.39
CA VAL A 61 1.64 -8.85 -5.37
C VAL A 61 2.99 -8.49 -6.01
N GLU A 62 3.30 -9.02 -7.19
CA GLU A 62 4.49 -8.61 -7.98
C GLU A 62 4.41 -7.12 -8.35
N SER A 63 3.25 -6.66 -8.84
CA SER A 63 3.01 -5.24 -9.17
C SER A 63 3.19 -4.32 -7.96
N LEU A 64 2.66 -4.72 -6.79
CA LEU A 64 2.88 -4.02 -5.53
C LEU A 64 4.38 -3.92 -5.22
N HIS A 65 5.08 -5.06 -5.22
CA HIS A 65 6.50 -5.12 -4.93
C HIS A 65 7.31 -4.20 -5.86
N ASP A 66 7.07 -4.29 -7.15
CA ASP A 66 7.82 -3.49 -8.14
C ASP A 66 7.55 -1.99 -7.97
N LYS A 67 6.33 -1.60 -7.64
CA LYS A 67 5.96 -0.18 -7.52
C LYS A 67 6.50 0.49 -6.26
N ILE A 68 6.41 -0.17 -5.10
CA ILE A 68 6.70 0.45 -3.78
C ILE A 68 7.87 -0.17 -3.01
N CYS A 69 8.34 -1.37 -3.38
CA CYS A 69 9.45 -2.04 -2.69
C CYS A 69 10.79 -1.92 -3.42
N THR A 70 10.77 -1.56 -4.70
CA THR A 70 11.98 -1.23 -5.46
C THR A 70 12.22 0.28 -5.47
N GLU A 71 13.49 0.70 -5.60
CA GLU A 71 13.83 2.13 -5.71
C GLU A 71 13.25 2.72 -6.99
N SER A 72 12.26 3.60 -6.85
CA SER A 72 11.59 4.24 -7.98
C SER A 72 11.16 5.68 -7.65
N PRO A 73 10.95 6.54 -8.66
CA PRO A 73 10.33 7.86 -8.44
C PRO A 73 8.94 7.77 -7.81
N PHE A 74 8.20 6.69 -8.08
CA PHE A 74 6.91 6.44 -7.44
C PHE A 74 7.07 6.17 -5.95
N ARG A 75 7.98 5.27 -5.57
CA ARG A 75 8.24 4.92 -4.17
C ARG A 75 8.54 6.15 -3.32
N LYS A 76 9.36 7.08 -3.81
CA LYS A 76 9.68 8.33 -3.08
C LYS A 76 8.44 9.17 -2.81
N ARG A 77 7.54 9.32 -3.80
CA ARG A 77 6.26 10.03 -3.63
C ARG A 77 5.35 9.30 -2.64
N PHE A 78 5.34 7.96 -2.69
CA PHE A 78 4.55 7.14 -1.79
C PHE A 78 5.02 7.23 -0.33
N GLU A 79 6.33 7.20 -0.10
CA GLU A 79 6.94 7.37 1.23
C GLU A 79 6.54 8.70 1.90
N GLU A 80 6.32 9.76 1.12
CA GLU A 80 5.86 11.06 1.63
C GLU A 80 4.43 11.03 2.19
N ILE A 81 3.59 10.10 1.75
CA ILE A 81 2.18 10.02 2.19
C ILE A 81 1.88 8.80 3.05
N HIS A 82 2.83 7.87 3.15
CA HIS A 82 2.65 6.56 3.76
C HIS A 82 2.18 6.62 5.21
N LYS A 83 2.71 7.56 6.01
CA LYS A 83 2.25 7.77 7.40
C LYS A 83 0.75 8.08 7.48
N CYS A 84 0.27 9.01 6.66
CA CYS A 84 -1.16 9.37 6.63
C CYS A 84 -2.01 8.18 6.18
N LEU A 85 -1.57 7.45 5.15
CA LEU A 85 -2.26 6.26 4.68
C LEU A 85 -2.29 5.15 5.74
N HIS A 86 -1.22 5.00 6.53
CA HIS A 86 -1.18 4.06 7.63
C HIS A 86 -2.23 4.39 8.69
N GLU A 87 -2.38 5.67 9.05
CA GLU A 87 -3.41 6.12 9.99
C GLU A 87 -4.83 5.95 9.43
N LEU A 88 -5.01 6.16 8.12
CA LEU A 88 -6.29 6.01 7.41
C LEU A 88 -6.67 4.54 7.12
N ARG A 89 -5.76 3.58 7.31
CA ARG A 89 -5.90 2.20 6.79
C ARG A 89 -7.22 1.51 7.15
N ASN A 90 -7.75 1.73 8.35
CA ASN A 90 -8.97 1.07 8.81
C ASN A 90 -10.19 1.63 8.06
N ASP A 91 -10.20 2.93 7.79
CA ASP A 91 -11.28 3.56 7.02
C ASP A 91 -11.26 3.11 5.56
N LEU A 92 -10.09 2.76 5.02
CA LEU A 92 -9.96 2.22 3.67
C LEU A 92 -10.52 0.79 3.55
N GLU A 93 -10.73 0.06 4.66
CA GLU A 93 -11.33 -1.28 4.62
C GLU A 93 -12.79 -1.24 4.13
N ASP A 94 -13.50 -0.13 4.33
CA ASP A 94 -14.86 0.08 3.82
C ASP A 94 -14.93 0.18 2.28
N CYS A 95 -13.79 0.33 1.61
CA CYS A 95 -13.71 0.48 0.16
C CYS A 95 -13.66 -0.87 -0.59
N GLY A 96 -13.84 -2.00 0.11
CA GLY A 96 -13.87 -3.32 -0.53
C GLY A 96 -15.00 -3.46 -1.54
N GLY A 97 -14.70 -4.07 -2.70
CA GLY A 97 -15.71 -4.41 -3.69
C GLY A 97 -16.63 -5.55 -3.24
N PRO A 98 -17.66 -5.86 -4.05
CA PRO A 98 -18.46 -7.06 -3.87
C PRO A 98 -17.60 -8.32 -3.83
N ALA A 99 -18.06 -9.38 -3.15
CA ALA A 99 -17.35 -10.66 -3.17
C ALA A 99 -17.08 -11.13 -4.62
N ASP A 100 -15.85 -11.57 -4.88
CA ASP A 100 -15.39 -12.14 -6.14
C ASP A 100 -15.66 -11.25 -7.38
N TRP A 101 -15.73 -9.92 -7.18
CA TRP A 101 -16.06 -8.98 -8.26
C TRP A 101 -15.10 -9.07 -9.45
N ASN A 102 -13.83 -9.41 -9.20
CA ASN A 102 -12.78 -9.55 -10.22
C ASN A 102 -12.87 -10.86 -11.02
N GLU A 103 -13.71 -11.81 -10.60
CA GLU A 103 -13.97 -13.08 -11.29
C GLU A 103 -15.31 -13.06 -12.05
N ASN A 104 -16.02 -11.93 -12.03
CA ASN A 104 -17.31 -11.80 -12.72
C ASN A 104 -17.12 -11.86 -14.24
N SER A 105 -17.95 -12.66 -14.92
CA SER A 105 -17.94 -12.79 -16.37
C SER A 105 -18.46 -11.54 -17.11
N ASP A 106 -19.21 -10.67 -16.44
CA ASP A 106 -19.67 -9.40 -17.00
C ASP A 106 -18.61 -8.31 -16.78
N ASN A 107 -17.86 -8.01 -17.83
CA ASN A 107 -16.84 -6.97 -17.83
C ASN A 107 -17.35 -5.59 -17.37
N ASN A 108 -18.62 -5.26 -17.64
CA ASN A 108 -19.17 -3.98 -17.19
C ASN A 108 -19.36 -3.97 -15.66
N ALA A 109 -19.77 -5.10 -15.08
CA ALA A 109 -19.87 -5.25 -13.63
C ALA A 109 -18.47 -5.18 -12.98
N VAL A 110 -17.46 -5.82 -13.58
CA VAL A 110 -16.06 -5.75 -13.12
C VAL A 110 -15.55 -4.30 -13.16
N CYS A 111 -15.69 -3.61 -14.29
CA CYS A 111 -15.21 -2.22 -14.43
C CYS A 111 -15.99 -1.23 -13.56
N LYS A 112 -17.26 -1.50 -13.26
CA LYS A 112 -18.02 -0.71 -12.30
C LYS A 112 -17.49 -0.91 -10.88
N ALA A 113 -17.31 -2.16 -10.43
CA ALA A 113 -16.78 -2.46 -9.11
C ALA A 113 -15.39 -1.84 -8.92
N TYR A 114 -14.50 -2.00 -9.91
CA TYR A 114 -13.18 -1.38 -9.90
C TYR A 114 -13.27 0.15 -9.78
N LYS A 115 -14.14 0.82 -10.55
CA LYS A 115 -14.34 2.26 -10.42
C LYS A 115 -14.81 2.66 -9.02
N ASP A 116 -15.78 1.94 -8.47
CA ASP A 116 -16.35 2.24 -7.15
C ASP A 116 -15.29 2.11 -6.04
N ILE A 117 -14.44 1.07 -6.12
CA ILE A 117 -13.31 0.86 -5.21
C ILE A 117 -12.29 2.01 -5.34
N ALA A 118 -11.84 2.29 -6.56
CA ALA A 118 -10.84 3.33 -6.82
C ALA A 118 -11.32 4.71 -6.36
N ASP A 119 -12.60 5.03 -6.62
CA ASP A 119 -13.22 6.28 -6.17
C ASP A 119 -13.33 6.36 -4.65
N CYS A 120 -13.69 5.27 -3.98
CA CYS A 120 -13.74 5.22 -2.53
C CYS A 120 -12.36 5.52 -1.91
N TYR A 121 -11.31 4.84 -2.38
CA TYR A 121 -9.93 5.09 -1.93
C TYR A 121 -9.53 6.55 -2.17
N TYR A 122 -9.83 7.08 -3.36
CA TYR A 122 -9.51 8.46 -3.70
C TYR A 122 -10.24 9.45 -2.79
N ILE A 123 -11.56 9.32 -2.63
CA ILE A 123 -12.38 10.24 -1.84
C ILE A 123 -11.94 10.23 -0.37
N LYS A 124 -11.81 9.05 0.25
CA LYS A 124 -11.39 8.94 1.65
C LYS A 124 -10.00 9.53 1.86
N THR A 125 -9.07 9.22 0.97
CA THR A 125 -7.70 9.76 1.04
C THR A 125 -7.68 11.26 0.79
N ALA A 126 -8.44 11.79 -0.15
CA ALA A 126 -8.49 13.23 -0.41
C ALA A 126 -9.04 14.01 0.79
N LYS A 127 -10.02 13.42 1.50
CA LYS A 127 -10.64 14.01 2.69
C LYS A 127 -9.71 14.09 3.89
N VAL A 128 -8.75 13.18 4.02
CA VAL A 128 -7.88 13.08 5.20
C VAL A 128 -6.43 13.45 4.89
N CYS A 129 -5.92 12.97 3.76
CA CYS A 129 -4.52 13.10 3.33
C CYS A 129 -4.32 14.06 2.13
N GLY A 130 -5.37 14.68 1.59
CA GLY A 130 -5.28 15.63 0.48
C GLY A 130 -5.26 14.99 -0.90
N ASN A 131 -5.46 15.81 -1.94
CA ASN A 131 -5.64 15.34 -3.32
C ASN A 131 -4.37 14.70 -3.89
N SER A 132 -3.19 15.23 -3.55
CA SER A 132 -1.92 14.65 -3.98
C SER A 132 -1.75 13.23 -3.44
N ALA A 133 -2.12 12.98 -2.18
CA ALA A 133 -2.07 11.64 -1.61
C ALA A 133 -3.12 10.72 -2.26
N ALA A 134 -4.33 11.24 -2.51
CA ALA A 134 -5.40 10.52 -3.19
C ALA A 134 -4.99 10.05 -4.59
N ALA A 135 -4.33 10.90 -5.37
CA ALA A 135 -3.82 10.54 -6.68
C ALA A 135 -2.75 9.45 -6.61
N ILE A 136 -1.83 9.52 -5.64
CA ILE A 136 -0.76 8.52 -5.48
C ILE A 136 -1.33 7.15 -5.07
N ILE A 137 -2.25 7.10 -4.10
CA ILE A 137 -2.83 5.81 -3.69
C ILE A 137 -3.70 5.21 -4.80
N LYS A 138 -4.39 6.04 -5.58
CA LYS A 138 -5.15 5.58 -6.75
C LYS A 138 -4.22 5.04 -7.83
N GLU A 139 -3.11 5.70 -8.12
CA GLU A 139 -2.09 5.21 -9.07
C GLU A 139 -1.49 3.85 -8.64
N LEU A 140 -1.34 3.61 -7.32
CA LEU A 140 -0.93 2.31 -6.80
C LEU A 140 -2.02 1.25 -6.99
N LEU A 141 -3.25 1.56 -6.58
CA LEU A 141 -4.40 0.69 -6.68
C LEU A 141 -4.65 0.28 -8.13
N GLU A 142 -4.54 1.23 -9.06
CA GLU A 142 -4.69 0.98 -10.49
C GLU A 142 -3.62 0.01 -11.00
N SER A 143 -2.36 0.25 -10.64
CA SER A 143 -1.24 -0.64 -11.02
C SER A 143 -1.44 -2.07 -10.56
N ILE A 144 -2.00 -2.26 -9.37
CA ILE A 144 -2.24 -3.59 -8.79
C ILE A 144 -3.40 -4.25 -9.53
N ILE A 145 -4.55 -3.58 -9.62
CA ILE A 145 -5.77 -4.16 -10.22
C ILE A 145 -5.58 -4.41 -11.72
N ASP A 146 -4.95 -3.50 -12.47
CA ASP A 146 -4.68 -3.68 -13.89
C ASP A 146 -3.73 -4.86 -14.18
N SER A 147 -2.89 -5.25 -13.21
CA SER A 147 -2.03 -6.44 -13.34
C SER A 147 -2.77 -7.77 -13.09
N ILE A 148 -3.91 -7.71 -12.39
CA ILE A 148 -4.76 -8.84 -12.02
C ILE A 148 -5.78 -9.08 -13.14
N LEU A 149 -6.44 -8.03 -13.59
CA LEU A 149 -7.52 -8.10 -14.58
C LEU A 149 -6.98 -8.41 -15.97
N THR A 150 -7.73 -9.20 -16.74
CA THR A 150 -7.44 -9.48 -18.16
C THR A 150 -8.21 -8.56 -19.12
N ILE A 151 -8.96 -7.60 -18.56
CA ILE A 151 -9.80 -6.65 -19.29
C ILE A 151 -9.32 -5.23 -19.04
N ASN A 152 -9.67 -4.30 -19.94
CA ASN A 152 -9.37 -2.88 -19.78
C ASN A 152 -10.61 -2.11 -19.30
N CYS A 153 -10.45 -1.28 -18.26
CA CYS A 153 -11.51 -0.46 -17.67
C CYS A 153 -11.14 1.03 -17.76
N ASP A 154 -11.30 1.64 -18.94
CA ASP A 154 -10.86 3.02 -19.19
C ASP A 154 -11.55 4.07 -18.31
N ASN A 155 -12.75 3.76 -17.80
CA ASN A 155 -13.51 4.65 -16.91
C ASN A 155 -12.81 4.89 -15.56
N VAL A 156 -11.90 4.01 -15.12
CA VAL A 156 -11.23 4.10 -13.80
C VAL A 156 -10.28 5.29 -13.71
N LYS A 157 -9.64 5.64 -14.83
CA LYS A 157 -8.64 6.72 -14.93
C LYS A 157 -9.20 8.10 -14.57
N GLN A 158 -10.52 8.28 -14.57
CA GLN A 158 -11.15 9.55 -14.19
C GLN A 158 -11.27 9.68 -12.67
N ASP A 159 -10.65 10.73 -12.12
CA ASP A 159 -10.77 11.07 -10.70
C ASP A 159 -12.18 11.58 -10.34
N PRO A 160 -12.74 11.16 -9.20
CA PRO A 160 -13.99 11.70 -8.71
C PRO A 160 -13.79 13.13 -8.20
N SER A 161 -14.83 13.95 -8.28
CA SER A 161 -14.80 15.28 -7.66
C SER A 161 -14.96 15.16 -6.14
N VAL A 162 -14.00 15.72 -5.39
CA VAL A 162 -14.04 15.75 -3.92
C VAL A 162 -14.33 17.17 -3.46
N LYS A 163 -15.47 17.38 -2.81
CA LYS A 163 -15.77 18.65 -2.12
C LYS A 163 -14.90 18.78 -0.89
N ASP A 164 -14.38 19.96 -0.59
CA ASP A 164 -13.62 20.27 0.64
C ASP A 164 -12.57 19.18 1.00
N PRO A 165 -11.55 18.97 0.15
CA PRO A 165 -10.44 18.06 0.45
C PRO A 165 -9.53 18.65 1.55
N MET A 166 -8.76 17.79 2.21
CA MET A 166 -7.72 18.24 3.15
C MET A 166 -6.71 19.14 2.41
N PRO A 167 -6.37 20.34 2.93
CA PRO A 167 -5.38 21.18 2.26
C PRO A 167 -3.98 20.54 2.28
N GLU A 168 -3.29 20.59 1.15
CA GLU A 168 -1.97 19.95 0.92
C GLU A 168 -0.87 20.39 1.91
N GLU A 169 -1.02 21.58 2.49
CA GLU A 169 -0.05 22.18 3.41
C GLU A 169 0.01 21.50 4.78
N TYR A 170 -1.03 20.78 5.19
CA TYR A 170 -1.04 20.09 6.49
C TYR A 170 -0.18 18.82 6.46
N ILE A 171 -0.19 18.09 5.34
CA ILE A 171 0.61 16.86 5.15
C ILE A 171 2.11 17.16 5.12
N LYS A 172 2.50 18.28 4.50
CA LYS A 172 3.91 18.70 4.45
C LYS A 172 4.47 19.11 5.82
N LYS A 173 3.61 19.50 6.77
CA LYS A 173 4.03 19.92 8.13
C LYS A 173 4.31 18.72 9.04
N GLU A 174 3.48 17.68 8.99
CA GLU A 174 3.71 16.46 9.78
C GLU A 174 5.03 15.78 9.41
N ASN A 175 5.31 15.63 8.11
CA ASN A 175 6.56 15.05 7.62
C ASN A 175 7.82 15.86 7.97
N LYS A 176 7.68 17.15 8.32
CA LYS A 176 8.79 17.99 8.80
C LYS A 176 8.97 17.88 10.31
N SER A 177 7.88 17.78 11.06
CA SER A 177 7.91 17.64 12.53
C SER A 177 8.65 16.37 12.95
N ASP A 178 8.45 15.27 12.24
CA ASP A 178 9.12 13.98 12.52
C ASP A 178 10.61 13.96 12.11
N ARG A 179 11.07 14.92 11.28
CA ARG A 179 12.50 15.08 10.95
C ARG A 179 13.27 15.88 12.00
N ILE A 180 12.59 16.50 12.95
CA ILE A 180 13.25 17.10 14.12
C ILE A 180 13.61 15.95 15.06
N LYS A 181 14.79 15.36 14.83
CA LYS A 181 15.42 14.44 15.80
C LYS A 181 15.42 15.12 17.19
N PRO A 182 15.18 14.38 18.29
CA PRO A 182 15.43 14.94 19.61
C PRO A 182 16.87 15.43 19.64
N SER A 183 17.03 16.74 19.85
CA SER A 183 18.33 17.35 20.07
C SER A 183 19.00 16.60 21.21
N ALA A 184 20.26 16.22 21.01
CA ALA A 184 21.10 15.56 21.99
C ALA A 184 21.28 16.46 23.23
N VAL A 185 20.31 16.44 24.13
CA VAL A 185 20.38 17.06 25.45
C VAL A 185 20.13 15.95 26.47
N LEU A 186 21.02 14.96 26.51
CA LEU A 186 21.16 14.05 27.65
C LEU A 186 22.54 13.35 27.63
N GLN A 187 23.63 14.12 27.62
CA GLN A 187 24.98 13.57 27.83
C GLN A 187 25.89 14.42 28.75
N LEU A 188 25.33 15.32 29.57
CA LEU A 188 26.06 15.90 30.70
C LEU A 188 25.41 15.46 32.01
N GLY A 189 25.89 14.36 32.59
CA GLY A 189 25.41 13.89 33.88
C GLY A 189 26.09 12.66 34.47
N MET A 190 27.24 12.21 33.96
CA MET A 190 28.01 11.10 34.54
C MET A 190 29.52 11.34 34.42
N VAL A 191 29.97 12.50 34.87
CA VAL A 191 31.35 12.69 35.34
C VAL A 191 31.22 13.53 36.60
N VAL A 192 31.98 13.21 37.65
CA VAL A 192 31.88 13.73 39.03
C VAL A 192 30.96 12.91 39.93
N MET A 193 31.47 11.75 40.39
CA MET A 193 31.22 11.17 41.72
C MET A 193 32.04 9.87 41.86
N LEU A 194 33.38 9.95 41.73
CA LEU A 194 34.26 8.82 42.06
C LEU A 194 35.58 9.23 42.73
N THR A 195 35.61 10.40 43.34
CA THR A 195 36.68 10.79 44.26
C THR A 195 36.04 11.64 45.35
N VAL A 196 35.61 11.01 46.44
CA VAL A 196 35.79 11.38 47.86
C VAL A 196 34.99 10.34 48.68
N ILE A 197 35.54 9.93 49.84
CA ILE A 197 35.04 9.04 50.92
C ILE A 197 35.69 7.64 50.88
N ASN A 198 36.93 7.54 51.39
CA ASN A 198 37.36 7.13 52.76
C ASN A 198 37.72 5.63 52.77
N ILE A 199 38.91 5.18 53.18
CA ILE A 199 39.63 5.36 54.46
C ILE A 199 41.14 5.27 54.20
#